data_AF-A0A820K984-F1
#
_entry.id   AF-A0A820K984-F1
#
_cell.length_a   1.000
_cell.length_b   1.000
_cell.length_c   1.000
_cell.angle_alpha   90.00
_cell.angle_beta   90.00
_cell.angle_gamma   90.00
#
_symmetry.space_group_name_H-M   'P 1'
#
loop_
_entity.id
_entity.type
_entity.pdbx_description
1 polymer ?
#
loop_
_entity_poly.entity_id
_entity_poly.type
_entity_poly.pdbx_seq_one_letter_code
_entity_poly.pdbx_strand_id
1 'polypeptide(L)' 'MLNYYDKTLNLTRIEKQFQLIIEKSNNNNQLIIGQMKENLAKNRTQAILPLDSCRVLLSTDKKPKDGGYINASYIH' A
#
# COMPACT_ATOMS: atom_id res chain seq x y z
N MET A 1 7.44 -7.90 36.72
CA MET A 1 6.56 -7.07 35.87
C MET A 1 7.43 -6.64 34.69
N LEU A 2 7.22 -7.20 33.49
CA LEU A 2 8.02 -6.90 32.30
C LEU A 2 7.96 -5.40 32.02
N ASN A 3 9.10 -4.70 32.00
CA ASN A 3 9.15 -3.26 31.69
C ASN A 3 8.63 -3.04 30.26
N TYR A 4 7.43 -2.44 30.16
CA TYR A 4 6.72 -2.18 28.90
C TYR A 4 7.36 -1.05 28.06
N TYR A 5 8.33 -0.36 28.64
CA TYR A 5 9.00 0.80 28.06
C TYR A 5 10.49 0.53 27.91
N ASP A 6 10.98 0.67 26.69
CA ASP A 6 12.41 0.67 26.42
C ASP A 6 12.98 2.06 26.66
N LYS A 7 13.71 2.20 27.77
CA LYS A 7 14.38 3.45 28.14
C LYS A 7 15.55 3.81 27.22
N THR A 8 16.12 2.85 26.51
CA THR A 8 17.26 3.07 25.60
C THR A 8 16.80 3.64 24.27
N LEU A 9 15.69 3.13 23.74
CA LEU A 9 15.10 3.60 22.49
C LEU A 9 14.05 4.70 22.71
N ASN A 10 13.63 4.92 23.95
CA ASN A 10 12.52 5.81 24.31
C ASN A 10 11.21 5.41 23.59
N LEU A 11 10.96 4.10 23.50
CA LEU A 11 9.81 3.52 22.81
C LEU A 11 9.03 2.57 23.71
N THR A 12 7.72 2.68 23.63
CA THR A 12 6.77 1.68 24.09
C THR A 12 6.90 0.40 23.28
N ARG A 13 6.39 -0.70 23.84
CA ARG A 13 6.30 -1.97 23.12
C ARG A 13 5.48 -1.87 21.82
N ILE A 14 4.42 -1.06 21.78
CA ILE A 14 3.59 -0.89 20.59
C ILE A 14 4.38 -0.19 19.48
N GLU A 15 5.14 0.87 19.81
CA GLU A 15 5.96 1.58 18.83
C GLU A 15 7.03 0.66 18.22
N LYS A 16 7.65 -0.19 19.04
CA LYS A 16 8.58 -1.22 18.53
C LYS A 16 7.90 -2.20 17.57
N GLN A 17 6.72 -2.69 17.92
CA GLN A 17 5.97 -3.60 17.04
C GLN A 17 5.56 -2.93 15.73
N PHE A 18 5.20 -1.65 15.79
CA PHE A 18 4.87 -0.86 14.60
C PHE A 18 6.08 -0.67 13.67
N GLN A 19 7.27 -0.40 14.22
CA GLN A 19 8.50 -0.28 13.43
C GLN A 19 8.83 -1.57 12.66
N LEU A 20 8.66 -2.74 13.29
CA LEU A 20 8.88 -4.03 12.63
C LEU A 20 7.94 -4.25 11.43
N ILE A 21 6.71 -3.72 11.48
CA ILE A 21 5.75 -3.79 10.36
C ILE A 21 6.22 -2.92 9.20
N ILE A 22 6.70 -1.70 9.49
CA ILE A 22 7.20 -0.77 8.47
C ILE A 22 8.38 -1.37 7.71
N GLU A 23 9.36 -1.96 8.40
CA GLU A 23 10.56 -2.53 7.80
C GLU A 23 10.26 -3.65 6.79
N LYS A 24 9.18 -4.41 7.01
CA LYS A 24 8.76 -5.53 6.16
C LYS A 24 8.08 -5.10 4.86
N SER A 25 7.62 -3.86 4.74
CA SER A 25 6.70 -3.43 3.67
C SER A 25 7.35 -3.07 2.32
N ASN A 26 8.64 -3.37 2.12
CA ASN A 26 9.39 -2.95 0.94
C ASN A 26 9.29 -3.95 -0.22
N ASN A 27 8.19 -3.91 -1.00
CA ASN A 27 8.10 -4.63 -2.29
C ASN A 27 7.50 -3.72 -3.37
N ASN A 28 8.34 -2.87 -3.97
CA ASN A 28 7.92 -1.88 -4.97
C ASN A 28 7.49 -2.49 -6.33
N ASN A 29 7.83 -3.76 -6.59
CA ASN A 29 7.56 -4.42 -7.87
C ASN A 29 6.07 -4.73 -8.11
N GLN A 30 5.18 -4.36 -7.19
CA GLN A 30 3.76 -4.68 -7.22
C GLN A 30 2.85 -3.45 -7.34
N LEU A 31 3.38 -2.28 -7.72
CA LEU A 31 2.64 -1.01 -7.79
C LEU A 31 2.59 -0.42 -9.22
N ILE A 32 2.83 -1.24 -10.25
CA ILE A 32 3.09 -0.79 -11.61
C ILE A 32 1.85 -0.11 -12.20
N ILE A 33 0.66 -0.69 -12.02
CA ILE A 33 -0.56 -0.17 -12.64
C ILE A 33 -0.92 1.21 -12.07
N GLY A 34 -0.74 1.41 -10.76
CA GLY A 34 -1.00 2.68 -10.10
C GLY A 34 -0.04 3.80 -10.54
N GLN A 35 1.18 3.45 -10.96
CA GLN A 35 2.23 4.38 -11.39
C GLN A 35 2.18 4.74 -12.89
N MET A 36 1.34 4.06 -13.68
CA MET A 36 1.18 4.37 -15.11
C MET A 36 0.74 5.82 -15.34
N LYS A 37 1.24 6.45 -16.41
CA LYS A 37 1.01 7.86 -16.72
C LYS A 37 -0.48 8.20 -16.82
N GLU A 38 -1.28 7.30 -17.38
CA GLU A 38 -2.75 7.43 -17.48
C GLU A 38 -3.50 7.35 -16.13
N ASN A 39 -2.84 6.89 -15.07
CA ASN A 39 -3.43 6.68 -13.75
C ASN A 39 -2.91 7.66 -12.69
N LEU A 40 -1.82 8.39 -12.95
CA LEU A 40 -1.23 9.36 -12.01
C LEU A 40 -2.27 10.36 -11.47
N ALA A 41 -3.09 10.94 -12.35
CA ALA A 41 -4.13 11.92 -11.97
C ALA A 41 -5.34 11.29 -11.24
N LYS A 42 -5.46 9.96 -11.24
CA LYS A 42 -6.53 9.21 -10.55
C LYS A 42 -6.13 8.86 -9.11
N ASN A 43 -4.89 9.16 -8.71
CA ASN A 43 -4.39 8.98 -7.35
C ASN A 43 -4.37 10.32 -6.62
N ARG A 44 -4.87 10.34 -5.38
CA ARG A 44 -4.77 11.53 -4.52
C ARG A 44 -3.33 11.86 -4.14
N THR A 45 -2.50 10.82 -4.00
CA THR A 45 -1.07 10.92 -3.71
C THR A 45 -0.36 9.78 -4.42
N GLN A 46 0.90 10.00 -4.84
CA GLN A 46 1.73 8.93 -5.41
C GLN A 46 2.38 8.03 -4.35
N ALA A 47 2.31 8.43 -3.07
CA ALA A 47 2.86 7.65 -1.97
C ALA A 47 1.99 6.46 -1.55
N ILE A 48 0.72 6.43 -1.96
CA ILE A 48 -0.26 5.40 -1.55
C ILE A 48 -0.99 4.91 -2.81
N LEU A 49 -0.62 3.70 -3.23
CA LEU A 49 -1.14 3.03 -4.42
C LEU A 49 -1.62 1.62 -4.07
N PRO A 50 -2.62 1.09 -4.78
CA PRO A 50 -3.05 -0.30 -4.58
C PRO A 50 -1.99 -1.25 -5.13
N LEU A 51 -1.85 -2.42 -4.50
CA LEU A 51 -1.04 -3.51 -5.07
C LEU A 51 -1.74 -4.06 -6.31
N ASP A 52 -0.97 -4.35 -7.35
CA ASP A 52 -1.47 -4.89 -8.62
C ASP A 52 -2.22 -6.21 -8.42
N SER A 53 -1.82 -7.02 -7.43
CA SER A 53 -2.41 -8.32 -7.10
C SER A 53 -3.78 -8.25 -6.42
N CYS A 54 -4.13 -7.14 -5.78
CA CYS A 54 -5.39 -7.00 -5.05
C CYS A 54 -6.18 -5.74 -5.40
N ARG A 55 -5.80 -5.01 -6.45
CA ARG A 55 -6.55 -3.82 -6.91
C ARG A 55 -7.95 -4.20 -7.39
N VAL A 56 -8.88 -3.25 -7.29
CA VAL A 56 -10.21 -3.38 -7.92
C VAL A 56 -10.10 -3.11 -9.43
N LEU A 57 -10.63 -4.01 -10.26
CA LEU A 57 -10.74 -3.85 -11.71
C LEU A 57 -12.13 -3.32 -12.07
N LEU A 58 -12.18 -2.17 -12.74
CA LEU A 58 -13.45 -1.65 -13.26
C LEU A 58 -13.75 -2.29 -14.63
N SER A 59 -15.01 -2.66 -14.86
CA SER A 59 -15.48 -3.01 -16.21
C SER A 59 -15.55 -1.74 -17.06
N THR A 60 -15.05 -1.78 -18.29
CA THR A 60 -15.15 -0.67 -19.23
C THR A 60 -15.73 -1.16 -20.56
N ASP A 61 -16.77 -0.48 -21.06
CA ASP A 61 -17.41 -0.81 -22.35
C ASP A 61 -16.43 -0.68 -23.53
N LYS A 62 -15.41 0.16 -23.37
CA LYS A 62 -14.24 0.25 -24.25
C LYS A 62 -13.11 -0.53 -23.62
N LYS A 63 -12.75 -1.68 -24.18
CA LYS A 63 -11.67 -2.56 -23.69
C LYS A 63 -10.29 -1.91 -23.86
N PRO A 64 -9.51 -1.66 -22.80
CA PRO A 64 -8.15 -2.14 -22.72
C PRO A 64 -8.17 -3.58 -22.18
N LYS A 65 -7.16 -4.39 -22.52
CA LYS A 65 -7.07 -5.81 -22.15
C LYS A 65 -7.07 -6.06 -20.62
N ASP A 66 -6.85 -5.02 -19.79
CA ASP A 66 -6.57 -5.12 -18.35
C ASP A 66 -7.62 -4.44 -17.43
N GLY A 67 -8.77 -4.04 -17.98
CA GLY A 67 -9.84 -3.33 -17.26
C GLY A 67 -9.49 -1.89 -16.89
N GLY A 68 -10.45 -1.15 -16.33
CA GLY A 68 -10.24 0.21 -15.84
C GLY A 68 -9.46 0.26 -14.52
N TYR A 69 -9.03 1.46 -14.14
CA TYR A 69 -8.28 1.72 -12.91
C TYR A 69 -9.06 2.58 -11.93
N ILE A 70 -9.08 2.15 -10.67
CA ILE A 70 -9.42 2.94 -9.49
C ILE A 70 -8.38 2.66 -8.39
N ASN A 71 -8.02 3.67 -7.62
CA ASN A 71 -7.16 3.50 -6.44
C ASN A 71 -7.99 2.88 -5.30
N ALA A 72 -8.10 1.54 -5.31
CA ALA A 72 -8.78 0.74 -4.30
C ALA A 72 -8.23 -0.68 -4.30
N SER A 73 -8.22 -1.32 -3.13
CA SER A 73 -7.76 -2.70 -2.93
C SER A 73 -8.81 -3.53 -2.22
N TYR A 74 -8.92 -4.82 -2.56
CA TYR A 74 -9.62 -5.80 -1.74
C TYR A 74 -8.82 -6.06 -0.46
N ILE A 75 -9.52 -6.13 0.67
CA ILE A 75 -8.97 -6.46 1.99
C ILE A 75 -9.68 -7.72 2.48
N HIS A 76 -8.92 -8.67 3.02
CA HIS A 76 -9.42 -9.88 3.66
C HIS A 76 -9.64 -9.67 5.15
#